data_AF-A0A936Y7D4-F1
#
_entry.id   AF-A0A936Y7D4-F1
#
_cell.length_a   1.000
_cell.length_b   1.000
_cell.length_c   1.000
_cell.angle_alpha   90.00
_cell.angle_beta   90.00
_cell.angle_gamma   90.00
#
_symmetry.space_group_name_H-M   'P 1'
#
loop_
_entity.id
_entity.type
_entity.pdbx_description
1 polymer ?
#
loop_
_entity_poly.entity_id
_entity_poly.type
_entity_poly.pdbx_seq_one_letter_code
_entity_poly.pdbx_strand_id
1 'polypeptide(L)'
;MPNLDISKIEAQIKKTGFVLEYKLASLLKKAGWHVISNRYYVDDHEESIREIDLLAYKISKIHDVSIYTTLIISCKKSEANNWVMLTRDIDLKAPNSDWWPLHAWTNDIAIKYKLNQKGTAKKYHDDLNKQGVKHALELLRSVCISRNG
;
A
#
# COMPACT_ATOMS: atom_id res chain seq x y z
N MET A 1 -0.14 43.77 -0.74
CA MET A 1 -0.53 42.36 -0.49
C MET A 1 -1.22 42.32 0.86
N PRO A 2 -2.41 41.72 1.00
CA PRO A 2 -3.05 41.60 2.30
C PRO A 2 -2.13 40.83 3.27
N ASN A 3 -2.11 41.25 4.53
CA ASN A 3 -1.29 40.63 5.56
C ASN A 3 -1.73 39.18 5.76
N LEU A 4 -0.84 38.24 5.47
CA LEU A 4 -1.13 36.81 5.48
C LEU A 4 -1.15 36.29 6.92
N ASP A 5 -2.32 35.90 7.41
CA ASP A 5 -2.49 35.35 8.76
C ASP A 5 -2.05 33.87 8.79
N ILE A 6 -0.77 33.66 9.10
CA ILE A 6 -0.12 32.33 9.13
C ILE A 6 -0.86 31.37 10.07
N SER A 7 -1.35 31.85 11.21
CA SER A 7 -2.02 31.02 12.22
C SER A 7 -3.33 30.44 11.72
N LYS A 8 -4.10 31.21 10.93
CA LYS A 8 -5.32 30.70 10.29
C LYS A 8 -5.01 29.66 9.22
N ILE A 9 -3.95 29.86 8.43
CA ILE A 9 -3.53 28.90 7.41
C ILE A 9 -3.11 27.58 8.05
N GLU A 10 -2.31 27.64 9.11
CA GLU A 10 -1.89 26.46 9.86
C GLU A 10 -3.10 25.70 10.44
N ALA A 11 -4.06 26.41 11.03
CA ALA A 11 -5.27 25.81 11.58
C ALA A 11 -6.12 25.09 10.51
N GLN A 12 -6.19 25.63 9.29
CA GLN A 12 -6.93 25.00 8.20
C GLN A 12 -6.18 23.81 7.61
N ILE A 13 -4.86 23.93 7.38
CA ILE A 13 -4.03 22.81 6.90
C ILE A 13 -4.07 21.65 7.88
N LYS A 14 -4.06 21.93 9.19
CA LYS A 14 -4.15 20.88 10.20
C LYS A 14 -5.46 20.10 10.10
N LYS A 15 -6.56 20.66 9.59
CA LYS A 15 -7.84 19.92 9.45
C LYS A 15 -7.84 18.95 8.28
N THR A 16 -6.90 19.05 7.34
CA THR A 16 -6.86 18.19 6.15
C THR A 16 -6.01 16.93 6.36
N GLY A 17 -6.10 15.98 5.41
CA GLY A 17 -5.21 14.81 5.33
C GLY A 17 -3.78 15.13 4.90
N PHE A 18 -3.55 16.33 4.35
CA PHE A 18 -2.29 16.71 3.70
C PHE A 18 -1.06 16.65 4.63
N VAL A 19 -1.24 16.93 5.92
CA VAL A 19 -0.15 16.80 6.90
C VAL A 19 0.32 15.36 7.02
N LEU A 20 -0.61 14.39 7.00
CA LEU A 20 -0.29 12.97 7.06
C LEU A 20 0.39 12.50 5.77
N GLU A 21 -0.17 12.87 4.61
CA GLU A 21 0.39 12.57 3.30
C GLU A 21 1.82 13.10 3.17
N TYR A 22 2.06 14.36 3.56
CA TYR A 22 3.38 14.97 3.53
C TYR A 22 4.39 14.24 4.43
N LYS A 23 3.98 13.88 5.66
CA LYS A 23 4.83 13.13 6.60
C LYS A 23 5.20 11.76 6.04
N LEU A 24 4.23 11.01 5.53
CA LEU A 24 4.46 9.69 4.95
C LEU A 24 5.33 9.77 3.69
N ALA A 25 5.05 10.71 2.79
CA ALA A 25 5.86 10.95 1.61
C ALA A 25 7.32 11.27 1.99
N SER A 26 7.52 12.09 3.02
CA SER A 26 8.85 12.44 3.52
C SER A 26 9.60 11.24 4.11
N LEU A 27 8.91 10.39 4.88
CA LEU A 27 9.48 9.17 5.44
C LEU A 27 9.88 8.18 4.34
N LEU A 28 9.00 7.98 3.35
CA LEU A 28 9.26 7.09 2.21
C LEU A 28 10.46 7.59 1.40
N LYS A 29 10.52 8.89 1.08
CA LYS A 29 11.68 9.50 0.40
C LYS A 29 12.97 9.31 1.17
N LYS A 30 12.97 9.54 2.49
CA LYS A 30 14.13 9.29 3.37
C LYS A 30 14.56 7.83 3.37
N ALA A 31 13.62 6.90 3.26
CA ALA A 31 13.87 5.47 3.15
C ALA A 31 14.25 5.02 1.71
N GLY A 32 14.50 5.97 0.79
CA GLY A 32 14.96 5.71 -0.57
C GLY A 32 13.86 5.31 -1.56
N TRP A 33 12.59 5.63 -1.28
CA TRP A 33 11.50 5.44 -2.23
C TRP A 33 11.32 6.69 -3.10
N HIS A 34 11.00 6.48 -4.37
CA HIS A 34 10.39 7.52 -5.20
C HIS A 34 8.92 7.63 -4.79
N VAL A 35 8.38 8.84 -4.72
CA VAL A 35 6.99 9.08 -4.29
C VAL A 35 6.31 10.04 -5.27
N ILE A 36 5.17 9.62 -5.80
CA ILE A 36 4.23 10.42 -6.58
C ILE A 36 3.01 10.64 -5.71
N SER A 37 2.65 11.89 -5.48
CA SER A 37 1.44 12.26 -4.74
C SER A 37 0.29 12.52 -5.72
N ASN A 38 -0.93 12.25 -5.27
CA ASN A 38 -2.17 12.72 -5.89
C ASN A 38 -2.33 12.24 -7.34
N ARG A 39 -2.07 10.94 -7.57
CA ARG A 39 -2.13 10.35 -8.90
C ARG A 39 -3.57 10.03 -9.27
N TYR A 40 -4.05 10.61 -10.37
CA TYR A 40 -5.37 10.29 -10.91
C TYR A 40 -5.41 8.91 -11.57
N TYR A 41 -6.53 8.20 -11.36
CA TYR A 41 -6.89 6.99 -12.08
C TYR A 41 -8.39 6.99 -12.40
N VAL A 42 -8.77 6.22 -13.41
CA VAL A 42 -10.17 5.97 -13.74
C VAL A 42 -10.60 4.72 -12.99
N ASP A 43 -11.63 4.84 -12.17
CA ASP A 43 -12.29 3.72 -11.52
C ASP A 43 -13.15 2.99 -12.56
N ASP A 44 -12.87 1.73 -12.81
CA ASP A 44 -13.54 0.89 -13.81
C ASP A 44 -14.94 0.43 -13.38
N HIS A 45 -15.31 0.62 -12.11
CA HIS A 45 -16.65 0.32 -11.62
C HIS A 45 -17.60 1.52 -11.67
N GLU A 46 -17.09 2.73 -11.41
CA GLU A 46 -17.90 3.96 -11.33
C GLU A 46 -17.69 4.92 -12.51
N GLU A 47 -16.80 4.60 -13.45
CA GLU A 47 -16.34 5.48 -14.55
C GLU A 47 -15.94 6.89 -14.06
N SER A 48 -15.51 6.99 -12.80
CA SER A 48 -15.20 8.24 -12.14
C SER A 48 -13.69 8.41 -11.97
N ILE A 49 -13.23 9.66 -12.03
CA ILE A 49 -11.82 9.99 -11.77
C ILE A 49 -11.61 10.00 -10.26
N ARG A 50 -10.76 9.11 -9.77
CA ARG A 50 -10.33 9.03 -8.37
C ARG A 50 -8.84 9.36 -8.24
N GLU A 51 -8.44 9.64 -7.02
CA GLU A 51 -7.07 10.01 -6.68
C GLU A 51 -6.45 8.97 -5.74
N ILE A 52 -5.23 8.56 -6.04
CA ILE A 52 -4.36 7.83 -5.11
C ILE A 52 -3.55 8.88 -4.35
N ASP A 53 -3.73 8.91 -3.03
CA ASP A 53 -3.05 9.87 -2.15
C ASP A 53 -1.52 9.79 -2.34
N LEU A 54 -0.94 8.58 -2.22
CA LEU A 54 0.49 8.35 -2.48
C LEU A 54 0.75 7.06 -3.24
N LEU A 55 1.55 7.16 -4.31
CA LEU A 55 2.17 6.05 -5.03
C LEU A 55 3.68 6.09 -4.78
N ALA A 56 4.22 5.14 -4.03
CA ALA A 56 5.65 5.03 -3.79
C ALA A 56 6.24 3.82 -4.51
N TYR A 57 7.45 3.95 -5.06
CA TYR A 57 8.11 2.82 -5.71
C TYR A 57 9.63 2.81 -5.50
N LYS A 58 10.20 1.61 -5.56
CA LYS A 58 11.64 1.34 -5.63
C LYS A 58 11.94 0.53 -6.88
N ILE A 59 13.04 0.87 -7.53
CA ILE A 59 13.54 0.15 -8.69
C ILE A 59 14.78 -0.63 -8.26
N SER A 60 14.79 -1.92 -8.57
CA SER A 60 15.99 -2.75 -8.48
C SER A 60 16.26 -3.37 -9.84
N LYS A 61 17.53 -3.48 -10.23
CA LYS A 61 17.92 -4.07 -11.51
C LYS A 61 18.64 -5.38 -11.24
N ILE A 62 18.16 -6.46 -11.85
CA ILE A 62 18.77 -7.79 -11.80
C ILE A 62 19.04 -8.21 -13.25
N HIS A 63 20.31 -8.23 -13.65
CA HIS A 63 20.71 -8.39 -15.05
C HIS A 63 19.96 -7.39 -15.96
N ASP A 64 19.25 -7.88 -16.97
CA ASP A 64 18.48 -7.07 -17.91
C ASP A 64 17.02 -6.83 -17.46
N VAL A 65 16.66 -7.26 -16.25
CA VAL A 65 15.31 -7.12 -15.70
C VAL A 65 15.29 -5.98 -14.68
N SER A 66 14.38 -5.03 -14.87
CA SER A 66 14.07 -4.00 -13.88
C SER A 66 12.83 -4.40 -13.08
N ILE A 67 12.98 -4.56 -11.77
CA ILE A 67 11.92 -4.91 -10.83
C ILE A 67 11.48 -3.64 -10.12
N TYR A 68 10.19 -3.34 -10.25
CA TYR A 68 9.53 -2.23 -9.58
C TYR A 68 8.73 -2.76 -8.40
N THR A 69 9.12 -2.40 -7.19
CA THR A 69 8.33 -2.63 -5.99
C THR A 69 7.52 -1.38 -5.71
N THR A 70 6.20 -1.52 -5.62
CA THR A 70 5.27 -0.39 -5.53
C THR A 70 4.40 -0.49 -4.28
N LEU A 71 4.16 0.65 -3.62
CA LEU A 71 3.21 0.83 -2.54
C LEU A 71 2.14 1.82 -3.02
N ILE A 72 0.88 1.40 -2.95
CA ILE A 72 -0.29 2.25 -3.16
C ILE A 72 -0.85 2.54 -1.77
N ILE A 73 -0.87 3.81 -1.37
CA ILE A 73 -1.18 4.22 0.01
C ILE A 73 -2.31 5.22 -0.04
N SER A 74 -3.36 4.95 0.75
CA SER A 74 -4.36 5.96 1.07
C SER A 74 -4.16 6.49 2.49
N CYS A 75 -4.22 7.81 2.63
CA CYS A 75 -4.07 8.54 3.88
C CYS A 75 -5.44 9.00 4.36
N LYS A 76 -5.96 8.37 5.41
CA LYS A 76 -7.22 8.80 6.04
C LYS A 76 -6.93 9.42 7.40
N LYS A 77 -7.36 10.66 7.57
CA LYS A 77 -7.37 11.34 8.87
C LYS A 77 -8.78 11.23 9.46
N SER A 78 -8.86 10.96 10.77
CA SER A 78 -10.10 11.09 11.51
C SER A 78 -9.86 11.80 12.84
N GLU A 79 -10.65 12.83 13.11
CA GLU A 79 -10.65 13.55 14.40
C GLU A 79 -11.80 13.10 15.32
N ALA A 80 -12.81 12.42 14.78
CA ALA A 80 -14.06 12.09 15.50
C ALA A 80 -14.34 10.59 15.64
N ASN A 81 -13.91 9.76 14.69
CA ASN A 81 -14.19 8.32 14.67
C ASN A 81 -12.89 7.53 14.52
N ASN A 82 -12.48 6.76 15.52
CA ASN A 82 -11.43 5.76 15.30
C ASN A 82 -11.87 4.87 14.14
N TRP A 83 -11.03 4.75 13.11
CA TRP A 83 -11.30 3.80 12.03
C TRP A 83 -11.13 2.39 12.60
N VAL A 84 -12.22 1.83 13.08
CA VAL A 84 -12.28 0.42 13.47
C VAL A 84 -12.52 -0.35 12.18
N MET A 85 -11.48 -0.97 11.65
CA MET A 85 -11.67 -2.05 10.67
C MET A 85 -12.31 -3.21 11.43
N LEU A 86 -13.56 -3.52 11.10
CA LEU A 86 -14.19 -4.75 11.55
C LEU A 86 -13.54 -5.90 10.80
N THR A 87 -12.65 -6.57 11.49
CA THR A 87 -12.01 -7.76 10.96
C THR A 87 -12.79 -8.99 11.41
N ARG A 88 -12.90 -9.98 10.54
CA ARG A 88 -13.43 -11.30 10.91
C ARG A 88 -12.27 -12.23 11.19
N ASP A 89 -12.47 -13.17 12.10
CA ASP A 89 -11.52 -14.25 12.28
C ASP A 89 -11.29 -15.00 10.96
N ILE A 90 -10.07 -15.47 10.81
CA ILE A 90 -9.59 -16.17 9.62
C ILE A 90 -10.33 -17.52 9.51
N ASP A 91 -11.25 -17.62 8.56
CA ASP A 91 -11.84 -18.91 8.16
C ASP A 91 -10.99 -19.56 7.07
N LEU A 92 -9.99 -20.37 7.47
CA LEU A 92 -9.09 -21.09 6.56
C LEU A 92 -9.80 -22.03 5.56
N LYS A 93 -11.09 -22.32 5.75
CA LYS A 93 -11.88 -23.18 4.86
C LYS A 93 -12.66 -22.37 3.82
N ALA A 94 -12.68 -21.04 3.92
CA ALA A 94 -13.37 -20.18 2.98
C ALA A 94 -12.68 -20.26 1.60
N PRO A 95 -13.35 -20.76 0.55
CA PRO A 95 -12.76 -20.92 -0.78
C PRO A 95 -12.42 -19.59 -1.46
N ASN A 96 -13.00 -18.48 -0.98
CA ASN A 96 -12.86 -17.14 -1.55
C ASN A 96 -11.82 -16.27 -0.83
N SER A 97 -11.00 -16.86 0.06
CA SER A 97 -9.96 -16.11 0.78
C SER A 97 -8.60 -16.32 0.13
N ASP A 98 -7.94 -15.23 -0.29
CA ASP A 98 -6.56 -15.27 -0.74
C ASP A 98 -5.60 -15.25 0.45
N TRP A 99 -5.11 -16.44 0.81
CA TRP A 99 -4.18 -16.62 1.93
C TRP A 99 -2.74 -16.21 1.62
N TRP A 100 -2.42 -15.97 0.35
CA TRP A 100 -1.08 -15.64 -0.12
C TRP A 100 -1.16 -14.49 -1.11
N PRO A 101 -1.53 -13.27 -0.66
CA PRO A 101 -1.64 -12.14 -1.56
C PRO A 101 -0.31 -11.92 -2.27
N LEU A 102 -0.35 -12.01 -3.60
CA LEU A 102 0.76 -11.71 -4.49
C LEU A 102 0.21 -11.01 -5.72
N HIS A 103 0.30 -9.69 -5.72
CA HIS A 103 0.01 -8.89 -6.91
C HIS A 103 1.32 -8.64 -7.67
N ALA A 104 1.45 -9.24 -8.85
CA ALA A 104 2.61 -9.09 -9.71
C ALA A 104 2.18 -8.92 -11.16
N TRP A 105 2.87 -8.03 -11.88
CA TRP A 105 2.69 -7.83 -13.31
C TRP A 105 4.04 -7.82 -14.00
N THR A 106 4.09 -8.33 -15.23
CA THR A 106 5.29 -8.33 -16.06
C THR A 106 4.88 -8.22 -17.52
N ASN A 107 5.73 -7.58 -18.31
CA ASN A 107 5.66 -7.56 -19.77
C ASN A 107 6.44 -8.72 -20.42
N ASP A 108 7.22 -9.48 -19.65
CA ASP A 108 7.97 -10.63 -20.13
C ASP A 108 7.14 -11.92 -20.09
N ILE A 109 7.12 -12.65 -21.22
CA ILE A 109 6.27 -13.85 -21.39
C ILE A 109 6.75 -15.01 -20.50
N ALA A 110 8.07 -15.19 -20.34
CA ALA A 110 8.61 -16.30 -19.55
C ALA A 110 8.36 -16.08 -18.05
N ILE A 111 8.56 -14.87 -17.55
CA ILE A 111 8.23 -14.49 -16.17
C ILE A 111 6.72 -14.61 -15.96
N LYS A 112 5.89 -14.16 -16.90
CA LYS A 112 4.42 -14.26 -16.81
C LYS A 112 3.98 -15.71 -16.69
N TYR A 113 4.52 -16.60 -17.53
CA TYR A 113 4.25 -18.04 -17.45
C TYR A 113 4.59 -18.59 -16.07
N LYS A 114 5.75 -18.19 -15.50
CA LYS A 114 6.16 -18.63 -14.17
C LYS A 114 5.26 -18.11 -13.05
N LEU A 115 4.87 -16.83 -13.11
CA LEU A 115 3.97 -16.21 -12.14
C LEU A 115 2.58 -16.86 -12.13
N ASN A 116 2.09 -17.29 -13.29
CA ASN A 116 0.77 -17.93 -13.45
C ASN A 116 0.73 -19.41 -13.02
N GLN A 117 1.86 -20.01 -12.64
CA GLN A 117 1.85 -21.40 -12.14
C GLN A 117 1.11 -21.51 -10.81
N LYS A 118 0.35 -22.60 -10.64
CA LYS A 118 -0.35 -22.87 -9.38
C LYS A 118 0.64 -22.93 -8.21
N GLY A 119 0.30 -22.26 -7.12
CA GLY A 119 1.10 -22.27 -5.89
C GLY A 119 2.30 -21.31 -5.88
N THR A 120 2.54 -20.53 -6.94
CA THR A 120 3.63 -19.54 -6.96
C THR A 120 3.53 -18.53 -5.82
N ALA A 121 2.32 -18.04 -5.53
CA ALA A 121 2.09 -17.10 -4.44
C ALA A 121 2.45 -17.67 -3.06
N LYS A 122 2.01 -18.90 -2.78
CA LYS A 122 2.39 -19.62 -1.54
C LYS A 122 3.91 -19.79 -1.45
N LYS A 123 4.55 -20.23 -2.54
CA LYS A 123 6.00 -20.40 -2.60
C LYS A 123 6.74 -19.10 -2.30
N TYR A 124 6.29 -17.98 -2.88
CA TYR A 124 6.86 -16.65 -2.60
C TYR A 124 6.81 -16.31 -1.11
N HIS A 125 5.66 -16.51 -0.47
CA HIS A 125 5.49 -16.29 0.97
C HIS A 125 6.39 -17.22 1.82
N ASP A 126 6.49 -18.50 1.45
CA ASP A 126 7.35 -19.47 2.14
C ASP A 126 8.83 -19.07 2.02
N ASP A 127 9.26 -18.60 0.86
CA ASP A 127 10.64 -18.18 0.62
C ASP A 127 10.99 -16.87 1.36
N LEU A 128 10.06 -15.92 1.45
CA LEU A 128 10.21 -14.72 2.30
C LEU A 128 10.32 -15.08 3.79
N ASN A 129 9.51 -16.02 4.26
CA ASN A 129 9.55 -16.48 5.64
C ASN A 129 10.90 -17.12 5.99
N LYS A 130 11.46 -17.92 5.07
CA LYS A 130 12.82 -18.50 5.21
C LYS A 130 13.91 -17.43 5.24
N GLN A 131 13.71 -16.32 4.52
CA GLN A 131 14.62 -15.16 4.54
C GLN A 131 14.46 -14.28 5.79
N GLY A 132 13.59 -14.66 6.74
CA GLY A 132 13.41 -13.96 8.01
C GLY A 132 12.43 -12.80 7.97
N VAL A 133 11.68 -12.63 6.88
CA VAL A 133 10.65 -11.58 6.72
C VAL A 133 9.37 -11.96 7.48
N LYS A 134 9.46 -12.20 8.79
CA LYS A 134 8.35 -12.74 9.59
C LYS A 134 7.30 -11.68 9.92
N HIS A 135 7.74 -10.55 10.46
CA HIS A 135 6.85 -9.51 10.97
C HIS A 135 5.98 -8.88 9.88
N ALA A 136 6.55 -8.60 8.69
CA ALA A 136 5.77 -8.04 7.58
C ALA A 136 4.75 -9.05 7.03
N LEU A 137 5.10 -10.34 7.00
CA LEU A 137 4.16 -11.40 6.60
C LEU A 137 3.03 -11.58 7.63
N GLU A 138 3.35 -11.47 8.92
CA GLU A 138 2.35 -11.45 10.00
C GLU A 138 1.41 -10.25 9.86
N LEU A 139 1.94 -9.04 9.60
CA LEU A 139 1.14 -7.84 9.38
C LEU A 139 0.20 -7.97 8.19
N LEU A 140 0.69 -8.50 7.06
CA LEU A 140 -0.15 -8.76 5.88
C LEU A 140 -1.27 -9.77 6.16
N ARG A 141 -1.03 -10.73 7.07
CA ARG A 141 -2.06 -11.66 7.55
C ARG A 141 -2.95 -11.04 8.63
N SER A 142 -2.46 -10.03 9.36
CA SER A 142 -3.11 -9.41 10.52
C SER A 142 -3.82 -8.09 10.24
N VAL A 143 -3.82 -7.58 9.00
CA VAL A 143 -4.80 -6.54 8.59
C VAL A 143 -6.25 -7.02 8.83
N CYS A 144 -6.42 -8.31 9.12
CA CYS A 144 -7.64 -8.94 9.64
C CYS A 144 -7.69 -9.17 11.18
N ILE A 145 -6.91 -8.49 12.02
CA ILE A 145 -6.93 -8.71 13.48
C ILE A 145 -7.12 -7.40 14.26
N SER A 146 -8.34 -7.19 14.76
CA SER A 146 -8.58 -6.41 15.99
C SER A 146 -7.79 -7.04 17.14
N ARG A 147 -6.76 -6.34 17.65
CA ARG A 147 -6.27 -6.60 19.00
C ARG A 147 -7.18 -5.84 19.96
N ASN A 148 -8.17 -6.54 20.50
CA ASN A 148 -8.89 -6.09 21.69
C ASN A 148 -7.87 -5.89 22.83
N GLY A 149 -7.80 -4.66 23.32
CA GLY A 149 -7.25 -4.27 24.61
C GLY A 149 -8.22 -3.32 25.26
#